data_AF-A0A2M9E6F8-F1
#
_entry.id   AF-A0A2M9E6F8-F1
#
_cell.length_a   1.000
_cell.length_b   1.000
_cell.length_c   1.000
_cell.angle_alpha   90.00
_cell.angle_beta   90.00
_cell.angle_gamma   90.00
#
_symmetry.space_group_name_H-M   'P 1'
#
loop_
_entity.id
_entity.type
_entity.pdbx_description
1 polymer ?
#
loop_
_entity_poly.entity_id
_entity_poly.type
_entity_poly.pdbx_seq_one_letter_code
_entity_poly.pdbx_strand_id
1 'polypeptide(L)'
;MNTPSAPTARRLSALLLATLLALPACARPADEGWEARDRRLIDAALAAMPPQRPGVADLYVLGIAGDGQEDVFRNEILHLERVAATRLDNGGRTLSLVNHPDSFERTPRPLATGASIRHALAGLGRAMDPAEDILLLFLTTHGSEDHALAAILPPMVDEDIAAPDLRAALDDAGIRHRVLVISACYSGGLIPDLQGPDTLLITAASAERPSFGCGADSALTYFGGAWLVDGLNADTGFIGGYDVATRAIAERERQAGFPPSLPQISVGSRIVRRLQAWQATLQPAPPVPFVAPADAASTPDVPTP
;
A
#
# COMPACT_ATOMS: atom_id res chain seq x y z
N MET A 1 -64.19 -28.71 73.62
CA MET A 1 -63.41 -28.45 74.84
C MET A 1 -61.99 -28.91 74.61
N ASN A 2 -61.04 -28.16 75.16
CA ASN A 2 -59.60 -28.40 75.25
C ASN A 2 -58.74 -28.06 74.03
N THR A 3 -58.09 -26.90 74.14
CA THR A 3 -56.75 -26.60 73.65
C THR A 3 -55.73 -27.61 74.18
N PRO A 4 -54.59 -27.79 73.48
CA PRO A 4 -53.35 -27.21 74.03
C PRO A 4 -52.39 -26.60 72.99
N SER A 5 -51.41 -25.91 73.54
CA SER A 5 -50.48 -24.94 72.97
C SER A 5 -49.30 -25.49 72.16
N ALA A 6 -48.89 -24.69 71.16
CA ALA A 6 -47.55 -24.31 70.64
C ALA A 6 -46.38 -25.35 70.61
N PRO A 7 -45.51 -25.29 69.57
CA PRO A 7 -44.38 -24.36 69.69
C PRO A 7 -43.98 -23.59 68.42
N THR A 8 -43.33 -22.47 68.69
CA THR A 8 -42.59 -21.54 67.85
C THR A 8 -41.70 -22.16 66.77
N ALA A 9 -41.83 -21.67 65.53
CA ALA A 9 -40.81 -21.81 64.49
C ALA A 9 -40.38 -20.42 63.98
N ARG A 10 -39.07 -20.17 64.04
CA ARG A 10 -38.39 -18.92 63.76
C ARG A 10 -38.59 -18.47 62.31
N ARG A 11 -38.79 -17.16 62.12
CA ARG A 11 -38.72 -16.47 60.84
C ARG A 11 -37.28 -16.48 60.32
N LEU A 12 -37.06 -17.03 59.13
CA LEU A 12 -35.88 -16.80 58.31
C LEU A 12 -36.34 -16.07 57.06
N SER A 13 -36.27 -14.74 57.09
CA SER A 13 -36.43 -13.90 55.91
C SER A 13 -35.17 -14.04 55.05
N ALA A 14 -35.26 -14.80 53.97
CA ALA A 14 -34.22 -14.83 52.94
C ALA A 14 -34.34 -13.56 52.07
N LEU A 15 -33.42 -12.62 52.23
CA LEU A 15 -33.22 -11.54 51.25
C LEU A 15 -32.65 -12.16 49.97
N LEU A 16 -33.45 -12.20 48.89
CA LEU A 16 -32.92 -12.38 47.54
C LEU A 16 -32.23 -11.08 47.11
N LEU A 17 -30.90 -11.11 47.08
CA LEU A 17 -30.09 -10.05 46.48
C LEU A 17 -30.05 -10.29 44.96
N ALA A 18 -30.79 -9.48 44.20
CA ALA A 18 -30.72 -9.47 42.75
C ALA A 18 -29.37 -8.87 42.30
N THR A 19 -28.44 -9.71 41.89
CA THR A 19 -27.19 -9.28 41.23
C THR A 19 -27.49 -8.89 39.79
N LEU A 20 -27.54 -7.59 39.51
CA LEU A 20 -27.41 -7.07 38.14
C LEU A 20 -26.00 -7.39 37.64
N LEU A 21 -25.88 -8.31 36.68
CA LEU A 21 -24.68 -8.41 35.86
C LEU A 21 -24.65 -7.21 34.91
N ALA A 22 -23.83 -6.21 35.25
CA ALA A 22 -23.41 -5.20 34.31
C ALA A 22 -22.54 -5.86 33.24
N LEU A 23 -23.05 -5.99 32.01
CA LEU A 23 -22.21 -6.30 30.86
C LEU A 23 -21.18 -5.18 30.70
N PRO A 24 -19.88 -5.48 30.55
CA PRO A 24 -18.91 -4.43 30.33
C PRO A 24 -19.20 -3.81 28.97
N ALA A 25 -19.53 -2.51 28.99
CA ALA A 25 -19.51 -1.68 27.80
C ALA A 25 -18.13 -1.87 27.14
N CYS A 26 -18.11 -2.15 25.84
CA CYS A 26 -16.88 -2.20 25.06
C CYS A 26 -16.11 -0.89 25.27
N ALA A 27 -15.08 -0.92 26.11
CA ALA A 27 -14.15 0.17 26.25
C ALA A 27 -13.43 0.30 24.92
N ARG A 28 -13.64 1.41 24.20
CA ARG A 28 -12.69 1.82 23.15
C ARG A 28 -11.34 2.02 23.85
N PRO A 29 -10.24 1.44 23.35
CA PRO A 29 -8.93 1.74 23.92
C PRO A 29 -8.65 3.21 23.63
N ALA A 30 -8.71 4.04 24.67
CA ALA A 30 -8.51 5.49 24.59
C ALA A 30 -7.02 5.88 24.56
N ASP A 31 -6.11 4.92 24.38
CA ASP A 31 -4.67 5.11 24.58
C ASP A 31 -3.83 4.17 23.70
N GLU A 32 -4.29 3.94 22.48
CA GLU A 32 -3.53 3.11 21.54
C GLU A 32 -2.64 3.98 20.66
N GLY A 33 -1.33 3.73 20.71
CA GLY A 33 -0.35 4.32 19.80
C GLY A 33 -0.67 4.03 18.33
N TRP A 34 -0.25 4.92 17.44
CA TRP A 34 -0.54 4.81 16.02
C TRP A 34 0.01 3.51 15.41
N GLU A 35 1.09 2.95 15.94
CA GLU A 35 1.68 1.68 15.51
C GLU A 35 0.73 0.50 15.75
N ALA A 36 0.09 0.44 16.92
CA ALA A 36 -0.85 -0.61 17.27
C ALA A 36 -2.16 -0.46 16.46
N ARG A 37 -2.61 0.78 16.27
CA ARG A 37 -3.71 1.11 15.36
C ARG A 37 -3.42 0.58 13.95
N ASP A 38 -2.25 0.88 13.40
CA ASP A 38 -1.88 0.55 12.03
C ASP A 38 -1.75 -0.96 11.83
N ARG A 39 -1.15 -1.67 12.80
CA ARG A 39 -1.11 -3.13 12.79
C ARG A 39 -2.51 -3.72 12.68
N ARG A 40 -3.48 -3.19 13.44
CA ARG A 40 -4.88 -3.66 13.34
C ARG A 40 -5.57 -3.27 12.04
N LEU A 41 -5.28 -2.09 11.48
CA LEU A 41 -5.83 -1.70 10.17
C LEU A 41 -5.33 -2.65 9.08
N ILE A 42 -4.05 -3.00 9.11
CA ILE A 42 -3.46 -4.01 8.23
C ILE A 42 -4.13 -5.37 8.44
N ASP A 43 -4.23 -5.85 9.69
CA ASP A 43 -4.86 -7.14 10.00
C ASP A 43 -6.33 -7.19 9.56
N ALA A 44 -7.08 -6.10 9.75
CA ALA A 44 -8.47 -6.00 9.33
C ALA A 44 -8.62 -6.01 7.81
N ALA A 45 -7.76 -5.28 7.09
CA ALA A 45 -7.74 -5.29 5.62
C ALA A 45 -7.42 -6.68 5.07
N LEU A 46 -6.40 -7.35 5.63
CA LEU A 46 -6.04 -8.72 5.27
C LEU A 46 -7.17 -9.72 5.54
N ALA A 47 -7.85 -9.61 6.69
CA ALA A 47 -8.97 -10.48 7.04
C ALA A 47 -10.20 -10.28 6.14
N ALA A 48 -10.35 -9.08 5.56
CA ALA A 48 -11.40 -8.76 4.61
C ALA A 48 -11.08 -9.15 3.16
N MET A 49 -9.82 -9.49 2.85
CA MET A 49 -9.43 -9.91 1.50
C MET A 49 -10.12 -11.22 1.14
N PRO A 50 -10.63 -11.36 -0.10
CA PRO A 50 -11.10 -12.64 -0.58
C PRO A 50 -9.97 -13.69 -0.55
N PRO A 51 -10.29 -14.96 -0.27
CA PRO A 51 -9.30 -16.03 -0.33
C PRO A 51 -8.71 -16.13 -1.76
N GLN A 52 -7.48 -16.63 -1.86
CA GLN A 52 -6.91 -16.94 -3.17
C GLN A 52 -7.81 -17.93 -3.94
N ARG A 53 -7.73 -17.88 -5.27
CA ARG A 53 -8.47 -18.75 -6.21
C ARG A 53 -7.57 -19.89 -6.70
N PRO A 54 -7.76 -21.15 -6.25
CA PRO A 54 -6.86 -22.23 -6.61
C PRO A 54 -6.80 -22.48 -8.12
N GLY A 55 -5.59 -22.53 -8.67
CA GLY A 55 -5.33 -22.76 -10.10
C GLY A 55 -5.49 -21.49 -10.96
N VAL A 56 -5.74 -20.34 -10.35
CA VAL A 56 -5.82 -19.03 -11.00
C VAL A 56 -4.82 -18.10 -10.33
N ALA A 57 -3.90 -17.52 -11.09
CA ALA A 57 -2.97 -16.55 -10.54
C ALA A 57 -3.72 -15.29 -10.07
N ASP A 58 -3.77 -15.05 -8.77
CA ASP A 58 -4.30 -13.81 -8.21
C ASP A 58 -3.24 -12.72 -8.18
N LEU A 59 -3.67 -11.48 -8.44
CA LEU A 59 -2.85 -10.30 -8.21
C LEU A 59 -3.15 -9.74 -6.83
N TYR A 60 -2.16 -9.75 -5.95
CA TYR A 60 -2.16 -9.01 -4.70
C TYR A 60 -1.42 -7.69 -4.91
N VAL A 61 -1.97 -6.59 -4.41
CA VAL A 61 -1.41 -5.25 -4.57
C VAL A 61 -1.04 -4.68 -3.20
N LEU A 62 0.20 -4.23 -3.07
CA LEU A 62 0.67 -3.40 -1.95
C LEU A 62 1.07 -2.02 -2.49
N GLY A 63 0.25 -1.01 -2.21
CA GLY A 63 0.57 0.38 -2.50
C GLY A 63 1.27 1.04 -1.31
N ILE A 64 2.35 1.77 -1.54
CA ILE A 64 3.12 2.44 -0.48
C ILE A 64 3.38 3.89 -0.90
N ALA A 65 2.80 4.85 -0.17
CA ALA A 65 3.13 6.27 -0.25
C ALA A 65 4.03 6.62 0.95
N GLY A 66 5.32 6.82 0.68
CA GLY A 66 6.33 6.95 1.74
C GLY A 66 6.44 8.36 2.32
N ASP A 67 6.24 9.41 1.54
CA ASP A 67 6.32 10.78 2.04
C ASP A 67 4.93 11.44 2.13
N GLY A 68 4.61 11.99 3.29
CA GLY A 68 3.37 12.70 3.57
C GLY A 68 3.45 14.22 3.50
N GLN A 69 4.57 14.79 3.08
CA GLN A 69 4.74 16.22 2.85
C GLN A 69 4.13 16.67 1.52
N GLU A 70 4.08 15.79 0.52
CA GLU A 70 3.44 16.06 -0.77
C GLU A 70 2.31 15.09 -1.10
N ASP A 71 1.21 15.65 -1.62
CA ASP A 71 0.00 14.92 -1.98
C ASP A 71 0.19 13.88 -3.09
N VAL A 72 1.19 14.09 -3.98
CA VAL A 72 1.46 13.25 -5.16
C VAL A 72 1.53 11.76 -4.83
N PHE A 73 2.20 11.41 -3.72
CA PHE A 73 2.47 10.02 -3.37
C PHE A 73 1.19 9.31 -2.95
N ARG A 74 0.41 9.93 -2.04
CA ARG A 74 -0.93 9.48 -1.69
C ARG A 74 -1.82 9.38 -2.93
N ASN A 75 -1.84 10.41 -3.78
CA ASN A 75 -2.69 10.46 -4.96
C ASN A 75 -2.46 9.28 -5.91
N GLU A 76 -1.19 8.90 -6.11
CA GLU A 76 -0.80 7.75 -6.91
C GLU A 76 -1.30 6.43 -6.31
N ILE A 77 -1.19 6.23 -4.99
CA ILE A 77 -1.71 5.03 -4.33
C ILE A 77 -3.23 4.95 -4.42
N LEU A 78 -3.94 6.07 -4.23
CA LEU A 78 -5.39 6.12 -4.41
C LEU A 78 -5.81 5.86 -5.87
N HIS A 79 -4.99 6.28 -6.84
CA HIS A 79 -5.24 5.95 -8.23
C HIS A 79 -4.96 4.46 -8.52
N LEU A 80 -3.87 3.90 -7.98
CA LEU A 80 -3.53 2.49 -8.10
C LEU A 80 -4.66 1.58 -7.59
N GLU A 81 -5.31 1.92 -6.47
CA GLU A 81 -6.46 1.18 -5.97
C GLU A 81 -7.57 1.05 -7.03
N ARG A 82 -7.87 2.14 -7.74
CA ARG A 82 -8.89 2.16 -8.79
C ARG A 82 -8.44 1.38 -10.03
N VAL A 83 -7.18 1.53 -10.43
CA VAL A 83 -6.61 0.80 -11.57
C VAL A 83 -6.61 -0.71 -11.29
N ALA A 84 -6.17 -1.13 -10.11
CA ALA A 84 -6.13 -2.52 -9.69
C ALA A 84 -7.53 -3.16 -9.71
N ALA A 85 -8.51 -2.49 -9.11
CA ALA A 85 -9.88 -2.98 -9.03
C ALA A 85 -10.58 -3.03 -10.40
N THR A 86 -10.25 -2.12 -11.31
CA THR A 86 -10.98 -1.98 -12.59
C THR A 86 -10.32 -2.74 -13.73
N ARG A 87 -8.98 -2.71 -13.81
CA ARG A 87 -8.23 -3.16 -15.00
C ARG A 87 -7.35 -4.39 -14.75
N LEU A 88 -6.96 -4.65 -13.51
CA LEU A 88 -6.00 -5.71 -13.19
C LEU A 88 -6.65 -6.95 -12.54
N ASP A 89 -7.98 -7.02 -12.51
CA ASP A 89 -8.77 -8.12 -11.92
C ASP A 89 -8.24 -8.59 -10.55
N ASN A 90 -7.80 -7.66 -9.70
CA ASN A 90 -7.20 -8.02 -8.42
C ASN A 90 -8.26 -8.49 -7.39
N GLY A 91 -9.55 -8.31 -7.71
CA GLY A 91 -10.68 -8.78 -6.93
C GLY A 91 -10.72 -8.24 -5.50
N GLY A 92 -10.19 -7.03 -5.25
CA GLY A 92 -10.15 -6.43 -3.92
C GLY A 92 -8.97 -6.86 -3.04
N ARG A 93 -7.97 -7.56 -3.60
CA ARG A 93 -6.71 -7.89 -2.92
C ARG A 93 -5.73 -6.71 -2.95
N THR A 94 -6.17 -5.55 -2.45
CA THR A 94 -5.30 -4.36 -2.30
C THR A 94 -5.13 -4.02 -0.84
N LEU A 95 -3.88 -3.77 -0.43
CA LEU A 95 -3.53 -3.12 0.82
C LEU A 95 -2.70 -1.87 0.49
N SER A 96 -2.99 -0.77 1.17
CA SER A 96 -2.28 0.49 0.96
C SER A 96 -1.75 1.00 2.28
N LEU A 97 -0.46 1.34 2.31
CA LEU A 97 0.20 2.03 3.40
C LEU A 97 0.50 3.45 2.94
N VAL A 98 0.09 4.45 3.72
CA VAL A 98 0.14 5.85 3.30
C VAL A 98 0.63 6.71 4.45
N ASN A 99 1.76 7.37 4.24
CA ASN A 99 2.17 8.50 5.06
C ASN A 99 1.49 9.74 4.50
N HIS A 100 0.45 10.22 5.18
CA HIS A 100 -0.23 11.48 4.88
C HIS A 100 -1.15 11.86 6.06
N PRO A 101 -1.35 13.14 6.41
CA PRO A 101 -2.24 13.54 7.52
C PRO A 101 -3.67 12.98 7.44
N ASP A 102 -4.23 12.88 6.23
CA ASP A 102 -5.58 12.31 6.00
C ASP A 102 -5.71 10.83 6.39
N SER A 103 -4.59 10.14 6.60
CA SER A 103 -4.56 8.73 7.01
C SER A 103 -5.17 8.53 8.39
N PHE A 104 -5.39 9.60 9.17
CA PHE A 104 -6.06 9.61 10.46
C PHE A 104 -7.53 10.04 10.42
N GLU A 105 -8.06 10.36 9.25
CA GLU A 105 -9.40 10.92 9.10
C GLU A 105 -10.46 9.82 8.85
N ARG A 106 -11.47 10.12 8.03
CA ARG A 106 -12.68 9.30 7.86
C ARG A 106 -12.41 7.94 7.23
N THR A 107 -11.42 7.85 6.35
CA THR A 107 -10.98 6.61 5.71
C THR A 107 -9.56 6.30 6.18
N PRO A 108 -9.41 5.73 7.39
CA PRO A 108 -8.11 5.57 8.00
C PRO A 108 -7.22 4.61 7.20
N ARG A 109 -5.95 4.98 7.05
CA ARG A 109 -4.92 4.17 6.40
C ARG A 109 -3.77 3.94 7.39
N PRO A 110 -3.15 2.74 7.38
CA PRO A 110 -1.92 2.50 8.12
C PRO A 110 -0.77 3.30 7.50
N LEU A 111 0.14 3.79 8.33
CA LEU A 111 1.33 4.51 7.90
C LEU A 111 2.34 3.56 7.22
N ALA A 112 3.05 4.10 6.25
CA ALA A 112 4.08 3.42 5.46
C ALA A 112 5.42 3.42 6.19
N THR A 113 5.52 2.63 7.27
CA THR A 113 6.80 2.37 7.95
C THR A 113 7.39 1.01 7.58
N GLY A 114 8.67 0.79 7.81
CA GLY A 114 9.33 -0.50 7.61
C GLY A 114 8.69 -1.61 8.43
N ALA A 115 8.20 -1.29 9.63
CA ALA A 115 7.43 -2.22 10.45
C ALA A 115 6.06 -2.55 9.82
N SER A 116 5.33 -1.54 9.34
CA SER A 116 4.05 -1.73 8.64
C SER A 116 4.22 -2.50 7.33
N ILE A 117 5.26 -2.19 6.54
CA ILE A 117 5.60 -2.88 5.28
C ILE A 117 5.90 -4.34 5.56
N ARG A 118 6.77 -4.64 6.54
CA ARG A 118 7.10 -6.01 6.91
C ARG A 118 5.86 -6.78 7.39
N HIS A 119 5.01 -6.16 8.21
CA HIS A 119 3.78 -6.78 8.72
C HIS A 119 2.76 -7.04 7.61
N ALA A 120 2.57 -6.07 6.71
CA ALA A 120 1.73 -6.17 5.52
C ALA A 120 2.21 -7.29 4.58
N LEU A 121 3.50 -7.32 4.23
CA LEU A 121 4.09 -8.36 3.39
C LEU A 121 3.95 -9.75 4.02
N ALA A 122 4.22 -9.90 5.31
CA ALA A 122 4.03 -11.17 6.01
C ALA A 122 2.56 -11.64 5.97
N GLY A 123 1.61 -10.71 6.08
CA GLY A 123 0.18 -10.99 5.94
C GLY A 123 -0.22 -11.42 4.54
N LEU A 124 0.21 -10.67 3.52
CA LEU A 124 -0.02 -10.97 2.11
C LEU A 124 0.58 -12.33 1.73
N GLY A 125 1.83 -12.59 2.14
CA GLY A 125 2.50 -13.87 1.88
C GLY A 125 1.77 -15.08 2.47
N ARG A 126 1.04 -14.92 3.59
CA ARG A 126 0.17 -15.98 4.13
C ARG A 126 -1.14 -16.15 3.35
N ALA A 127 -1.65 -15.09 2.74
CA ALA A 127 -2.89 -15.12 1.97
C ALA A 127 -2.67 -15.66 0.54
N MET A 128 -1.47 -15.45 -0.01
CA MET A 128 -1.05 -15.88 -1.34
C MET A 128 -0.74 -17.38 -1.40
N ASP A 129 -0.99 -17.99 -2.56
CA ASP A 129 -0.33 -19.23 -2.97
C ASP A 129 1.04 -18.88 -3.62
N PRO A 130 2.17 -19.23 -3.00
CA PRO A 130 3.50 -18.87 -3.51
C PRO A 130 3.87 -19.60 -4.82
N ALA A 131 3.13 -20.65 -5.20
CA ALA A 131 3.31 -21.30 -6.47
C ALA A 131 2.75 -20.45 -7.61
N GLU A 132 1.63 -19.73 -7.38
CA GLU A 132 0.86 -19.10 -8.44
C GLU A 132 0.60 -17.60 -8.39
N ASP A 133 0.49 -17.02 -7.20
CA ASP A 133 0.06 -15.63 -7.05
C ASP A 133 1.18 -14.63 -7.25
N ILE A 134 0.81 -13.43 -7.66
CA ILE A 134 1.72 -12.34 -7.99
C ILE A 134 1.51 -11.21 -6.99
N LEU A 135 2.60 -10.69 -6.41
CA LEU A 135 2.58 -9.42 -5.71
C LEU A 135 2.95 -8.29 -6.69
N LEU A 136 2.08 -7.30 -6.84
CA LEU A 136 2.45 -5.96 -7.31
C LEU A 136 2.70 -5.06 -6.09
N LEU A 137 3.94 -4.68 -5.88
CA LEU A 137 4.33 -3.65 -4.92
C LEU A 137 4.65 -2.38 -5.70
N PHE A 138 3.85 -1.34 -5.51
CA PHE A 138 4.10 -0.01 -6.06
C PHE A 138 4.43 0.94 -4.92
N LEU A 139 5.67 1.40 -4.88
CA LEU A 139 6.19 2.30 -3.86
C LEU A 139 6.54 3.63 -4.51
N THR A 140 5.98 4.71 -3.97
CA THR A 140 6.21 6.07 -4.46
C THR A 140 6.56 6.99 -3.29
N THR A 141 7.72 7.64 -3.37
CA THR A 141 8.29 8.49 -2.31
C THR A 141 9.54 9.24 -2.83
N HIS A 142 10.18 10.06 -1.99
CA HIS A 142 11.50 10.61 -2.29
C HIS A 142 12.61 9.56 -2.14
N GLY A 143 13.70 9.74 -2.88
CA GLY A 143 14.88 8.89 -2.79
C GLY A 143 16.15 9.71 -2.65
N SER A 144 17.18 9.12 -2.05
CA SER A 144 18.48 9.75 -1.84
C SER A 144 19.56 9.19 -2.77
N GLU A 145 20.70 9.91 -2.87
CA GLU A 145 21.88 9.45 -3.61
C GLU A 145 22.48 8.15 -3.05
N ASP A 146 22.22 7.87 -1.77
CA ASP A 146 22.60 6.62 -1.09
C ASP A 146 21.58 5.48 -1.32
N HIS A 147 20.64 5.67 -2.25
CA HIS A 147 19.62 4.70 -2.66
C HIS A 147 18.65 4.29 -1.55
N ALA A 148 18.47 5.16 -0.55
CA ALA A 148 17.44 5.02 0.46
C ALA A 148 16.11 5.62 -0.03
N LEU A 149 15.00 5.05 0.44
CA LEU A 149 13.64 5.52 0.15
C LEU A 149 13.04 6.15 1.41
N ALA A 150 12.53 7.37 1.30
CA ALA A 150 12.00 8.09 2.45
C ALA A 150 10.67 7.49 2.95
N ALA A 151 10.53 7.39 4.26
CA ALA A 151 9.26 7.24 4.94
C ALA A 151 9.10 8.38 5.96
N ILE A 152 8.30 9.39 5.61
CA ILE A 152 8.24 10.67 6.31
C ILE A 152 6.80 11.08 6.57
N LEU A 153 6.46 11.31 7.84
CA LEU A 153 5.23 11.97 8.29
C LEU A 153 5.46 12.61 9.67
N PRO A 154 5.98 13.85 9.73
CA PRO A 154 6.26 14.50 11.00
C PRO A 154 4.98 14.73 11.83
N PRO A 155 5.02 14.58 13.16
CA PRO A 155 6.18 14.17 13.97
C PRO A 155 6.27 12.64 14.20
N MET A 156 5.48 11.83 13.49
CA MET A 156 5.28 10.41 13.77
C MET A 156 6.31 9.49 13.11
N VAL A 157 6.69 9.77 11.86
CA VAL A 157 7.56 8.93 11.04
C VAL A 157 8.68 9.78 10.45
N ASP A 158 9.90 9.31 10.60
CA ASP A 158 11.12 9.87 10.00
C ASP A 158 12.15 8.72 9.92
N GLU A 159 12.09 7.96 8.84
CA GLU A 159 12.93 6.78 8.63
C GLU A 159 13.27 6.57 7.14
N ASP A 160 14.31 5.78 6.91
CA ASP A 160 14.69 5.32 5.57
C ASP A 160 14.34 3.84 5.39
N ILE A 161 13.76 3.52 4.24
CA ILE A 161 13.54 2.14 3.79
C ILE A 161 14.70 1.76 2.87
N ALA A 162 15.57 0.87 3.36
CA ALA A 162 16.70 0.35 2.59
C ALA A 162 16.30 -0.87 1.73
N ALA A 163 16.93 -1.01 0.56
CA ALA A 163 16.67 -2.13 -0.34
C ALA A 163 16.92 -3.52 0.28
N PRO A 164 17.97 -3.75 1.10
CA PRO A 164 18.17 -5.03 1.79
C PRO A 164 17.04 -5.38 2.77
N ASP A 165 16.47 -4.40 3.46
CA ASP A 165 15.36 -4.63 4.40
C ASP A 165 14.06 -4.97 3.68
N LEU A 166 13.77 -4.28 2.58
CA LEU A 166 12.64 -4.60 1.71
C LEU A 166 12.80 -5.99 1.09
N ARG A 167 14.01 -6.33 0.64
CA ARG A 167 14.35 -7.66 0.13
C ARG A 167 14.10 -8.73 1.19
N ALA A 168 14.61 -8.53 2.40
CA ALA A 168 14.43 -9.46 3.51
C ALA A 168 12.94 -9.62 3.86
N ALA A 169 12.16 -8.54 3.92
CA ALA A 169 10.73 -8.63 4.20
C ALA A 169 9.95 -9.42 3.13
N LEU A 170 10.30 -9.27 1.84
CA LEU A 170 9.72 -10.06 0.74
C LEU A 170 10.10 -11.55 0.81
N ASP A 171 11.37 -11.84 1.14
CA ASP A 171 11.89 -13.20 1.27
C ASP A 171 11.29 -13.91 2.49
N ASP A 172 11.25 -13.24 3.65
CA ASP A 172 10.67 -13.74 4.91
C ASP A 172 9.17 -14.04 4.76
N ALA A 173 8.46 -13.24 3.95
CA ALA A 173 7.05 -13.46 3.64
C ALA A 173 6.82 -14.65 2.69
N GLY A 174 7.87 -15.24 2.11
CA GLY A 174 7.76 -16.34 1.14
C GLY A 174 7.18 -15.93 -0.21
N ILE A 175 7.10 -14.62 -0.49
CA ILE A 175 6.50 -14.10 -1.73
C ILE A 175 7.47 -14.34 -2.87
N ARG A 176 7.09 -15.16 -3.84
CA ARG A 176 7.98 -15.59 -4.92
C ARG A 176 7.89 -14.72 -6.17
N HIS A 177 6.70 -14.54 -6.71
CA HIS A 177 6.47 -13.81 -7.96
C HIS A 177 6.22 -12.33 -7.65
N ARG A 178 7.20 -11.49 -7.97
CA ARG A 178 7.24 -10.08 -7.54
C ARG A 178 7.24 -9.15 -8.74
N VAL A 179 6.35 -8.18 -8.73
CA VAL A 179 6.39 -6.99 -9.58
C VAL A 179 6.63 -5.82 -8.65
N LEU A 180 7.86 -5.34 -8.65
CA LEU A 180 8.31 -4.23 -7.81
C LEU A 180 8.39 -2.99 -8.70
N VAL A 181 7.66 -1.94 -8.38
CA VAL A 181 7.65 -0.69 -9.12
C VAL A 181 7.94 0.43 -8.16
N ILE A 182 9.10 1.07 -8.34
CA ILE A 182 9.65 2.03 -7.38
C ILE A 182 9.76 3.39 -8.06
N SER A 183 8.90 4.31 -7.64
CA SER A 183 8.86 5.70 -8.09
C SER A 183 9.59 6.59 -7.07
N ALA A 184 10.89 6.75 -7.26
CA ALA A 184 11.75 7.60 -6.43
C ALA A 184 13.01 8.04 -7.18
N CYS A 185 13.62 9.13 -6.72
CA CYS A 185 14.95 9.56 -7.17
C CYS A 185 15.99 8.46 -6.91
N TYR A 186 16.95 8.28 -7.83
CA TYR A 186 18.04 7.31 -7.73
C TYR A 186 17.57 5.84 -7.60
N SER A 187 16.30 5.54 -7.89
CA SER A 187 15.67 4.24 -7.63
C SER A 187 16.31 3.06 -8.37
N GLY A 188 17.00 3.31 -9.49
CA GLY A 188 17.82 2.32 -10.20
C GLY A 188 18.91 1.69 -9.33
N GLY A 189 19.34 2.38 -8.27
CA GLY A 189 20.32 1.89 -7.31
C GLY A 189 19.85 0.69 -6.49
N LEU A 190 18.54 0.47 -6.40
CA LEU A 190 17.94 -0.67 -5.68
C LEU A 190 17.93 -1.96 -6.51
N ILE A 191 18.25 -1.89 -7.81
CA ILE A 191 18.20 -3.05 -8.72
C ILE A 191 19.10 -4.20 -8.26
N PRO A 192 20.37 -4.00 -7.88
CA PRO A 192 21.25 -5.09 -7.46
C PRO A 192 20.70 -5.94 -6.31
N ASP A 193 20.00 -5.31 -5.35
CA ASP A 193 19.47 -5.98 -4.15
C ASP A 193 18.10 -6.62 -4.38
N LEU A 194 17.26 -6.01 -5.22
CA LEU A 194 15.87 -6.42 -5.41
C LEU A 194 15.65 -7.31 -6.64
N GLN A 195 16.58 -7.36 -7.58
CA GLN A 195 16.44 -8.22 -8.77
C GLN A 195 16.48 -9.71 -8.42
N GLY A 196 15.86 -10.52 -9.27
CA GLY A 196 15.86 -11.96 -9.14
C GLY A 196 15.14 -12.65 -10.30
N PRO A 197 15.27 -13.98 -10.43
CA PRO A 197 14.68 -14.72 -11.54
C PRO A 197 13.14 -14.68 -11.55
N ASP A 198 12.49 -14.54 -10.39
CA ASP A 198 11.02 -14.42 -10.26
C ASP A 198 10.56 -12.96 -10.02
N THR A 199 11.40 -11.98 -10.35
CA THR A 199 11.11 -10.56 -10.08
C THR A 199 11.13 -9.74 -11.37
N LEU A 200 10.06 -8.97 -11.58
CA LEU A 200 10.04 -7.82 -12.46
C LEU A 200 10.27 -6.59 -11.57
N LEU A 201 11.31 -5.81 -11.85
CA LEU A 201 11.59 -4.56 -11.14
C LEU A 201 11.61 -3.41 -12.14
N ILE A 202 10.84 -2.37 -11.86
CA ILE A 202 10.74 -1.15 -12.65
C ILE A 202 11.06 0.04 -11.73
N THR A 203 11.89 0.96 -12.21
CA THR A 203 12.37 2.12 -11.44
C THR A 203 12.16 3.40 -12.22
N ALA A 204 11.82 4.49 -11.51
CA ALA A 204 11.54 5.79 -12.13
C ALA A 204 12.79 6.53 -12.63
N ALA A 205 13.98 6.18 -12.14
CA ALA A 205 15.22 6.81 -12.54
C ALA A 205 16.41 5.82 -12.47
N SER A 206 17.52 6.17 -13.11
CA SER A 206 18.79 5.47 -12.95
C SER A 206 19.39 5.64 -11.55
N ALA A 207 20.35 4.80 -11.18
CA ALA A 207 21.04 4.86 -9.89
C ALA A 207 21.77 6.20 -9.62
N GLU A 208 22.08 6.98 -10.66
CA GLU A 208 22.86 8.21 -10.55
C GLU A 208 22.03 9.48 -10.82
N ARG A 209 20.70 9.38 -10.94
CA ARG A 209 19.87 10.51 -11.36
C ARG A 209 18.55 10.63 -10.57
N PRO A 210 18.05 11.86 -10.39
CA PRO A 210 16.73 12.08 -9.82
C PRO A 210 15.60 11.73 -10.82
N SER A 211 14.40 11.55 -10.27
CA SER A 211 13.11 11.57 -10.99
C SER A 211 12.38 12.89 -10.72
N PHE A 212 11.32 13.20 -11.47
CA PHE A 212 10.67 14.52 -11.42
C PHE A 212 9.15 14.47 -11.17
N GLY A 213 8.58 15.64 -10.86
CA GLY A 213 7.13 15.85 -10.75
C GLY A 213 6.55 15.64 -9.36
N CYS A 214 7.38 15.62 -8.31
CA CYS A 214 6.92 15.40 -6.93
C CYS A 214 6.68 16.69 -6.13
N GLY A 215 6.65 17.87 -6.76
CA GLY A 215 6.44 19.13 -6.05
C GLY A 215 5.00 19.32 -5.56
N ALA A 216 4.79 20.23 -4.59
CA ALA A 216 3.51 20.46 -3.93
C ALA A 216 2.32 20.76 -4.88
N ASP A 217 2.57 21.42 -6.02
CA ASP A 217 1.53 21.74 -7.01
C ASP A 217 1.26 20.59 -8.00
N SER A 218 2.01 19.49 -7.91
CA SER A 218 1.85 18.35 -8.79
C SER A 218 0.76 17.42 -8.25
N ALA A 219 -0.09 16.91 -9.13
CA ALA A 219 -1.07 15.89 -8.73
C ALA A 219 -0.49 14.46 -8.79
N LEU A 220 0.56 14.27 -9.60
CA LEU A 220 1.25 13.01 -9.89
C LEU A 220 2.72 13.29 -10.21
N THR A 221 3.60 12.36 -9.87
CA THR A 221 4.98 12.32 -10.38
C THR A 221 4.99 12.10 -11.89
N TYR A 222 6.09 12.43 -12.56
CA TYR A 222 6.23 12.18 -14.01
C TYR A 222 6.13 10.69 -14.30
N PHE A 223 6.75 9.86 -13.46
CA PHE A 223 6.72 8.42 -13.60
C PHE A 223 5.35 7.83 -13.27
N GLY A 224 4.72 8.23 -12.17
CA GLY A 224 3.38 7.77 -11.79
C GLY A 224 2.34 8.14 -12.86
N GLY A 225 2.36 9.37 -13.38
CA GLY A 225 1.53 9.75 -14.53
C GLY A 225 1.77 8.85 -15.75
N ALA A 226 3.04 8.66 -16.13
CA ALA A 226 3.38 7.95 -17.36
C ALA A 226 3.17 6.42 -17.28
N TRP A 227 3.50 5.78 -16.17
CA TRP A 227 3.37 4.32 -16.01
C TRP A 227 1.99 3.93 -15.48
N LEU A 228 1.56 4.50 -14.35
CA LEU A 228 0.34 4.09 -13.68
C LEU A 228 -0.91 4.56 -14.43
N VAL A 229 -0.90 5.79 -14.95
CA VAL A 229 -2.06 6.34 -15.68
C VAL A 229 -1.98 5.99 -17.15
N ASP A 230 -0.99 6.51 -17.88
CA ASP A 230 -0.96 6.37 -19.34
C ASP A 230 -0.60 4.95 -19.77
N GLY A 231 0.45 4.39 -19.17
CA GLY A 231 0.96 3.05 -19.45
C GLY A 231 -0.08 1.95 -19.21
N LEU A 232 -0.65 1.86 -18.01
CA LEU A 232 -1.63 0.82 -17.69
C LEU A 232 -3.00 1.00 -18.36
N ASN A 233 -3.31 2.22 -18.83
CA ASN A 233 -4.48 2.44 -19.69
C ASN A 233 -4.22 1.99 -21.13
N ALA A 234 -2.99 2.13 -21.63
CA ALA A 234 -2.60 1.67 -22.96
C ALA A 234 -2.41 0.14 -23.03
N ASP A 235 -1.82 -0.46 -22.00
CA ASP A 235 -1.53 -1.90 -21.93
C ASP A 235 -1.66 -2.40 -20.48
N THR A 236 -2.43 -3.46 -20.25
CA THR A 236 -2.55 -4.06 -18.91
C THR A 236 -1.30 -4.84 -18.47
N GLY A 237 -0.34 -5.04 -19.37
CA GLY A 237 0.94 -5.66 -19.09
C GLY A 237 1.95 -4.66 -18.53
N PHE A 238 2.56 -4.99 -17.40
CA PHE A 238 3.50 -4.09 -16.71
C PHE A 238 4.71 -3.68 -17.55
N ILE A 239 5.23 -4.58 -18.41
CA ILE A 239 6.35 -4.31 -19.32
C ILE A 239 5.92 -3.37 -20.45
N GLY A 240 4.75 -3.61 -21.06
CA GLY A 240 4.21 -2.71 -22.09
C GLY A 240 3.90 -1.32 -21.53
N GLY A 241 3.37 -1.25 -20.31
CA GLY A 241 3.20 0.00 -19.57
C GLY A 241 4.51 0.74 -19.34
N TYR A 242 5.60 0.03 -19.02
CA TYR A 242 6.94 0.62 -18.92
C TYR A 242 7.44 1.19 -20.26
N ASP A 243 7.25 0.46 -21.36
CA ASP A 243 7.65 0.93 -22.69
C ASP A 243 6.92 2.22 -23.10
N VAL A 244 5.63 2.32 -22.77
CA VAL A 244 4.86 3.56 -22.95
C VAL A 244 5.41 4.68 -22.06
N ALA A 245 5.61 4.39 -20.78
CA ALA A 245 6.04 5.37 -19.80
C ALA A 245 7.41 5.98 -20.13
N THR A 246 8.41 5.16 -20.46
CA THR A 246 9.78 5.63 -20.71
C THR A 246 9.85 6.59 -21.90
N ARG A 247 9.07 6.35 -22.95
CA ARG A 247 8.97 7.27 -24.10
C ARG A 247 8.30 8.59 -23.72
N ALA A 248 7.21 8.53 -22.95
CA ALA A 248 6.49 9.72 -22.52
C ALA A 248 7.33 10.58 -21.56
N ILE A 249 8.05 9.96 -20.63
CA ILE A 249 8.94 10.62 -19.67
C ILE A 249 10.08 11.32 -20.41
N ALA A 250 10.78 10.62 -21.31
CA ALA A 250 11.89 11.19 -22.07
C ALA A 250 11.46 12.43 -22.87
N GLU A 251 10.27 12.39 -23.48
CA GLU A 251 9.73 13.53 -24.20
C GLU A 251 9.36 14.69 -23.26
N ARG A 252 8.69 14.40 -22.15
CA ARG A 252 8.29 15.40 -21.16
C ARG A 252 9.49 16.11 -20.53
N GLU A 253 10.52 15.36 -20.14
CA GLU A 253 11.76 15.89 -19.56
C GLU A 253 12.50 16.78 -20.57
N ARG A 254 12.59 16.34 -21.82
CA ARG A 254 13.20 17.13 -22.91
C ARG A 254 12.46 18.45 -23.13
N GLN A 255 11.13 18.43 -23.12
CA GLN A 255 10.31 19.64 -23.26
C GLN A 255 10.46 20.58 -22.05
N ALA A 256 10.57 20.02 -20.84
CA ALA A 256 10.76 20.78 -19.61
C ALA A 256 12.21 21.24 -19.38
N GLY A 257 13.16 20.79 -20.20
CA GLY A 257 14.58 21.12 -20.05
C GLY A 257 15.28 20.38 -18.90
N PHE A 258 14.70 19.29 -18.39
CA PHE A 258 15.32 18.46 -17.36
C PHE A 258 16.33 17.48 -17.96
N PRO A 259 17.40 17.13 -17.22
CA PRO A 259 18.25 16.01 -17.59
C PRO A 259 17.42 14.71 -17.57
N PRO A 260 17.65 13.76 -18.48
CA PRO A 260 16.87 12.52 -18.51
C PRO A 260 17.00 11.74 -17.21
N SER A 261 15.89 11.32 -16.60
CA SER A 261 15.89 10.47 -15.39
C SER A 261 16.32 9.04 -15.69
N LEU A 262 16.15 8.58 -16.94
CA LEU A 262 16.49 7.23 -17.42
C LEU A 262 15.79 6.12 -16.59
N PRO A 263 14.46 6.01 -16.62
CA PRO A 263 13.75 4.88 -16.00
C PRO A 263 14.37 3.54 -16.43
N GLN A 264 14.46 2.58 -15.52
CA GLN A 264 15.09 1.28 -15.77
C GLN A 264 14.13 0.13 -15.48
N ILE A 265 14.38 -1.00 -16.15
CA ILE A 265 13.65 -2.26 -15.97
C ILE A 265 14.64 -3.42 -15.83
N SER A 266 14.41 -4.28 -14.83
CA SER A 266 15.08 -5.58 -14.66
C SER A 266 14.04 -6.68 -14.71
N VAL A 267 14.19 -7.61 -15.65
CA VAL A 267 13.20 -8.66 -15.93
C VAL A 267 13.79 -10.02 -15.59
N GLY A 268 13.25 -10.64 -14.55
CA GLY A 268 13.60 -11.99 -14.14
C GLY A 268 13.30 -13.03 -15.23
N SER A 269 14.17 -14.01 -15.39
CA SER A 269 14.03 -15.04 -16.44
C SER A 269 12.80 -15.94 -16.29
N ARG A 270 12.20 -16.02 -15.10
CA ARG A 270 11.04 -16.87 -14.80
C ARG A 270 9.72 -16.10 -14.63
N ILE A 271 9.76 -14.81 -14.28
CA ILE A 271 8.55 -14.01 -14.02
C ILE A 271 7.73 -13.75 -15.29
N VAL A 272 8.38 -13.63 -16.46
CA VAL A 272 7.71 -13.26 -17.72
C VAL A 272 6.56 -14.21 -18.06
N ARG A 273 6.79 -15.52 -17.98
CA ARG A 273 5.75 -16.52 -18.29
C ARG A 273 4.56 -16.41 -17.34
N ARG A 274 4.84 -16.16 -16.05
CA ARG A 274 3.82 -15.98 -15.01
C ARG A 274 2.96 -14.75 -15.31
N LEU A 275 3.58 -13.62 -15.62
CA LEU A 275 2.88 -12.39 -15.96
C LEU A 275 2.06 -12.51 -17.25
N GLN A 276 2.59 -13.17 -18.28
CA GLN A 276 1.85 -13.42 -19.51
C GLN A 276 0.62 -14.32 -19.28
N ALA A 277 0.77 -15.37 -18.46
CA ALA A 277 -0.35 -16.25 -18.12
C ALA A 277 -1.44 -15.51 -17.34
N TRP A 278 -1.06 -14.69 -16.35
CA TRP A 278 -1.99 -13.84 -15.62
C TRP A 278 -2.64 -12.77 -16.50
N GLN A 279 -1.87 -12.05 -17.32
CA GLN A 279 -2.41 -11.01 -18.20
C GLN A 279 -3.44 -11.59 -19.19
N ALA A 280 -3.24 -12.83 -19.66
CA ALA A 280 -4.17 -13.52 -20.54
C ALA A 280 -5.52 -13.88 -19.88
N THR A 281 -5.63 -13.85 -18.55
CA THR A 281 -6.92 -14.04 -17.85
C THR A 281 -7.71 -12.75 -17.70
N LEU A 282 -7.07 -11.59 -17.88
CA LEU A 282 -7.71 -10.29 -17.70
C LEU A 282 -8.81 -10.07 -18.74
N GLN A 283 -9.94 -9.55 -18.27
CA GLN A 283 -11.01 -9.12 -19.15
C GLN A 283 -10.74 -7.69 -19.64
N PRO A 284 -11.10 -7.35 -20.89
CA PRO A 284 -11.05 -5.98 -21.36
C PRO A 284 -11.86 -5.05 -20.45
N ALA A 285 -11.21 -4.00 -19.96
CA ALA A 285 -11.81 -2.97 -19.12
C ALA A 285 -11.60 -1.58 -19.74
N PRO A 286 -12.48 -0.60 -19.47
CA PRO A 286 -12.28 0.77 -19.92
C PRO A 286 -11.04 1.41 -19.26
N PRO A 287 -10.42 2.42 -19.89
CA PRO A 287 -9.38 3.22 -19.24
C PRO A 287 -9.88 3.86 -17.94
N VAL A 288 -9.01 3.92 -16.93
CA VAL A 288 -9.27 4.59 -15.66
C VAL A 288 -8.57 5.96 -15.70
N PRO A 289 -9.30 7.07 -15.89
CA PRO A 289 -8.68 8.38 -15.87
C PRO A 289 -8.20 8.73 -14.46
N PHE A 290 -7.10 9.48 -14.40
CA PHE A 290 -6.71 10.11 -13.15
C PHE A 290 -7.77 11.14 -12.73
N VAL A 291 -8.05 11.16 -11.43
CA VAL A 291 -8.96 12.11 -10.80
C VAL A 291 -8.26 12.48 -9.50
N ALA A 292 -7.89 13.74 -9.37
CA ALA A 292 -7.27 14.25 -8.15
C ALA A 292 -8.27 14.10 -6.99
N PRO A 293 -7.84 13.65 -5.80
CA PRO A 293 -8.68 13.69 -4.60
C PRO A 293 -9.18 15.11 -4.33
N ALA A 294 -10.38 15.23 -3.77
CA ALA A 294 -11.07 16.53 -3.61
C ALA A 294 -10.31 17.52 -2.72
N ASP A 295 -9.37 17.04 -1.89
CA ASP A 295 -8.57 17.85 -0.98
C ASP A 295 -7.26 18.36 -1.61
N ALA A 296 -6.94 17.93 -2.84
CA ALA A 296 -5.73 18.34 -3.58
C ALA A 296 -5.83 19.76 -4.19
N ALA A 297 -6.86 20.53 -3.84
CA ALA A 297 -7.06 21.89 -4.34
C ALA A 297 -7.22 22.91 -3.20
N SER A 298 -6.34 23.92 -3.24
CA SER A 298 -6.39 25.24 -2.60
C SER A 298 -5.91 25.39 -1.15
N THR A 299 -4.59 25.62 -1.00
CA THR A 299 -4.17 26.77 -0.18
C THR A 299 -3.97 27.97 -1.13
N PRO A 300 -4.70 29.08 -0.95
CA PRO A 300 -4.45 30.29 -1.72
C PRO A 300 -3.11 30.90 -1.31
N ASP A 301 -2.35 31.36 -2.31
CA ASP A 301 -1.13 32.14 -2.19
C ASP A 301 -1.24 33.18 -1.07
N VAL A 302 -0.46 33.00 0.00
CA VAL A 302 -0.19 34.08 0.94
C VAL A 302 1.09 34.74 0.42
N PRO A 303 1.01 35.95 -0.18
CA PRO A 303 2.22 36.67 -0.55
C PRO A 303 2.94 37.03 0.76
N THR A 304 4.15 36.51 0.92
CA THR A 304 5.05 36.94 1.99
C THR A 304 5.73 38.26 1.59
N PRO A 305 6.00 39.15 2.57
CA PRO A 305 6.43 40.54 2.34
C PRO A 305 7.84 40.69 1.78
#